data_AF-A0AA43CVE2-F1
#
_entry.id   AF-A0AA43CVE2-F1
#
_cell.length_a   1.000
_cell.length_b   1.000
_cell.length_c   1.000
_cell.angle_alpha   90.00
_cell.angle_beta   90.00
_cell.angle_gamma   90.00
#
_symmetry.space_group_name_H-M   'P 1'
#
loop_
_entity.id
_entity.type
_entity.pdbx_description
1 polymer ?
#
loop_
_entity_poly.entity_id
_entity_poly.type
_entity_poly.pdbx_seq_one_letter_code
_entity_poly.pdbx_strand_id
1 'polypeptide(L)'
;MDPVTLAFLFGGLSAASLPLGAATGIWLNPGLRLTAAVMAFGAGALLCALTLELVVPALSHFPDDRVEGFKWLAIGAMTGCLLFIGLDRALTGMGGYLRKHSTIVNRLKHRKKKHYEQILDKLSVIDVMVALPPDEIRRVVSDIEKRTFRAGELICHEEDPLDALFLIESGTVHVLPHSENGVEKQAVILGKGEAFGEMALVTGVPAIERAEAVEDTVVWEIHKDDFNEVMAVSPGLQETIKSLATADQAGETAPKIEKAHSSAWLQAASQNLETELGKPTEAEIMLEARREKRAGSNVALAIWLGIALDGIPESLVIGGSMEGTSVSAALIGGLFLANFPESMSSASVMKKQGTPALHIIGMWLSLMIMTAVGAAMGNVFIAEAPLHLRAVLEGVAAGAMLAMIAQTMLPEAFEHGGWLTGLMTVVGFLAAIWMGTLGH
;
A
#
# COMPACT_ATOMS: atom_id res chain seq x y z
N MET A 1 19.23 -39.51 17.60
CA MET A 1 18.78 -39.23 16.22
C MET A 1 19.96 -38.63 15.49
N ASP A 2 20.14 -38.94 14.21
CA ASP A 2 21.19 -38.32 13.40
C ASP A 2 20.89 -36.82 13.17
N PRO A 3 21.92 -35.99 12.90
CA PRO A 3 21.77 -34.54 12.71
C PRO A 3 20.76 -34.15 11.62
N VAL A 4 20.69 -34.92 10.53
CA VAL A 4 19.77 -34.65 9.42
C VAL A 4 18.31 -34.85 9.84
N THR A 5 18.02 -35.96 10.55
CA THR A 5 16.69 -36.21 11.12
C THR A 5 16.31 -35.15 12.15
N LEU A 6 17.26 -34.70 12.98
CA LEU A 6 17.01 -33.61 13.93
C LEU A 6 16.70 -32.29 13.22
N ALA A 7 17.46 -31.93 12.17
CA ALA A 7 17.20 -30.74 11.38
C ALA A 7 15.81 -30.78 10.73
N PHE A 8 15.40 -31.94 10.21
CA PHE A 8 14.05 -32.14 9.68
C PHE A 8 12.97 -31.89 10.74
N LEU A 9 13.13 -32.48 11.92
CA LEU A 9 12.14 -32.36 13.01
C LEU A 9 12.07 -30.92 13.53
N PHE A 10 13.21 -30.26 13.74
CA PHE A 10 13.24 -28.88 14.22
C PHE A 10 12.76 -27.89 13.17
N GLY A 11 13.08 -28.09 11.89
CA GLY A 11 12.53 -27.32 10.78
C GLY A 11 11.01 -27.49 10.65
N GLY A 12 10.51 -28.71 10.85
CA GLY A 12 9.07 -28.96 10.93
C GLY A 12 8.42 -28.31 12.15
N LEU A 13 9.08 -28.34 13.31
CA LEU A 13 8.57 -27.75 14.55
C LEU A 13 8.50 -26.22 14.48
N SER A 14 9.54 -25.55 13.96
CA SER A 14 9.50 -24.09 13.77
C SER A 14 8.41 -23.69 12.79
N ALA A 15 8.28 -24.41 11.67
CA ALA A 15 7.32 -24.13 10.63
C ALA A 15 5.89 -24.66 10.92
N ALA A 16 5.69 -25.42 12.00
CA ALA A 16 4.34 -25.85 12.43
C ALA A 16 3.44 -24.65 12.78
N SER A 17 4.06 -23.51 13.11
CA SER A 17 3.40 -22.21 13.22
C SER A 17 2.63 -21.79 11.98
N LEU A 18 3.06 -22.19 10.78
CA LEU A 18 2.43 -21.82 9.50
C LEU A 18 1.00 -22.38 9.37
N PRO A 19 0.75 -23.70 9.41
CA PRO A 19 -0.61 -24.22 9.33
C PRO A 19 -1.45 -23.84 10.56
N LEU A 20 -0.83 -23.69 11.74
CA LEU A 20 -1.53 -23.24 12.95
C LEU A 20 -2.00 -21.79 12.82
N GLY A 21 -1.12 -20.89 12.40
CA GLY A 21 -1.45 -19.49 12.15
C GLY A 21 -2.49 -19.36 11.03
N ALA A 22 -2.36 -20.14 9.95
CA ALA A 22 -3.39 -20.16 8.91
C ALA A 22 -4.77 -20.57 9.46
N ALA A 23 -4.83 -21.62 10.28
CA ALA A 23 -6.07 -22.06 10.93
C ALA A 23 -6.66 -20.98 11.85
N THR A 24 -5.83 -20.32 12.67
CA THR A 24 -6.30 -19.22 13.53
C THR A 24 -6.78 -18.02 12.71
N GLY A 25 -6.14 -17.72 11.58
CA GLY A 25 -6.52 -16.62 10.69
C GLY A 25 -7.88 -16.86 10.01
N ILE A 26 -8.19 -18.11 9.69
CA ILE A 26 -9.46 -18.50 9.07
C ILE A 26 -10.62 -18.46 10.09
N TRP A 27 -10.37 -18.84 11.35
CA TRP A 27 -11.45 -19.10 12.32
C TRP A 27 -11.56 -18.10 13.47
N LEU A 28 -10.44 -17.57 13.97
CA LEU A 28 -10.40 -16.74 15.19
C LEU A 28 -10.24 -15.26 14.89
N ASN A 29 -9.68 -14.91 13.72
CA ASN A 29 -9.49 -13.53 13.22
C ASN A 29 -9.10 -12.52 14.32
N PRO A 30 -7.96 -12.73 15.02
CA PRO A 30 -7.58 -11.93 16.19
C PRO A 30 -7.31 -10.46 15.84
N GLY A 31 -7.42 -9.59 16.84
CA GLY A 31 -7.25 -8.15 16.65
C GLY A 31 -5.82 -7.74 16.26
N LEU A 32 -5.71 -6.79 15.32
CA LEU A 32 -4.46 -6.28 14.73
C LEU A 32 -3.38 -5.86 15.75
N ARG A 33 -3.77 -5.39 16.94
CA ARG A 33 -2.81 -5.02 17.99
C ARG A 33 -2.11 -6.23 18.60
N LEU A 34 -2.83 -7.34 18.79
CA LEU A 34 -2.26 -8.57 19.33
C LEU A 34 -1.33 -9.22 18.30
N THR A 35 -1.74 -9.23 17.03
CA THR A 35 -0.91 -9.76 15.94
C THR A 35 0.39 -8.98 15.79
N ALA A 36 0.32 -7.65 15.87
CA ALA A 36 1.48 -6.76 15.88
C ALA A 36 2.39 -7.00 17.09
N ALA A 37 1.83 -7.19 18.29
CA ALA A 37 2.60 -7.47 19.49
C ALA A 37 3.36 -8.80 19.39
N VAL A 38 2.72 -9.86 18.91
CA VAL A 38 3.36 -11.18 18.69
C VAL A 38 4.45 -11.09 17.61
N MET A 39 4.18 -10.38 16.50
CA MET A 39 5.15 -10.16 15.44
C MET A 39 6.38 -9.38 15.91
N ALA A 40 6.18 -8.31 16.68
CA ALA A 40 7.27 -7.53 17.28
C ALA A 40 8.10 -8.37 18.26
N PHE A 41 7.44 -9.16 19.12
CA PHE A 41 8.11 -10.10 20.01
C PHE A 41 8.96 -11.11 19.23
N GLY A 42 8.40 -11.72 18.18
CA GLY A 42 9.14 -12.64 17.30
C GLY A 42 10.35 -12.00 16.65
N ALA A 43 10.20 -10.77 16.12
CA ALA A 43 11.30 -10.01 15.54
C ALA A 43 12.44 -9.74 16.54
N GLY A 44 12.10 -9.37 17.78
CA GLY A 44 13.07 -9.20 18.87
C GLY A 44 13.80 -10.48 19.22
N ALA A 45 13.06 -11.59 19.35
CA ALA A 45 13.63 -12.90 19.64
C ALA A 45 14.58 -13.36 18.52
N LEU A 46 14.20 -13.17 17.25
CA LEU A 46 15.02 -13.51 16.09
C LEU A 46 16.28 -12.66 15.99
N LEU A 47 16.22 -11.36 16.27
CA LEU A 47 17.42 -10.51 16.28
C LEU A 47 18.46 -11.02 17.29
N CYS A 48 18.00 -11.46 18.47
CA CYS A 48 18.86 -12.06 19.48
C CYS A 48 19.41 -13.41 19.00
N ALA A 49 18.53 -14.32 18.58
CA ALA A 49 18.90 -15.68 18.16
C ALA A 49 19.88 -15.66 16.98
N LEU A 50 19.64 -14.82 15.96
CA LEU A 50 20.55 -14.64 14.83
C LEU A 50 21.96 -14.23 15.26
N THR A 51 22.05 -13.37 16.26
CA THR A 51 23.35 -12.91 16.77
C THR A 51 24.06 -14.04 17.52
N LEU A 52 23.36 -14.72 18.43
CA LEU A 52 23.95 -15.72 19.32
C LEU A 52 24.19 -17.08 18.66
N GLU A 53 23.35 -17.47 17.70
CA GLU A 53 23.33 -18.82 17.13
C GLU A 53 23.82 -18.89 15.69
N LEU A 54 24.01 -17.74 15.04
CA LEU A 54 24.58 -17.67 13.69
C LEU A 54 25.88 -16.90 13.67
N VAL A 55 25.85 -15.62 14.07
CA VAL A 55 27.02 -14.74 13.95
C VAL A 55 28.16 -15.18 14.87
N VAL A 56 27.86 -15.48 16.14
CA VAL A 56 28.89 -15.89 17.11
C VAL A 56 29.54 -17.24 16.74
N PRO A 57 28.78 -18.31 16.43
CA PRO A 57 29.37 -19.56 15.97
C PRO A 57 30.18 -19.40 14.68
N ALA A 58 29.68 -18.65 13.69
CA ALA A 58 30.39 -18.39 12.45
C ALA A 58 31.79 -17.79 12.65
N LEU A 59 31.94 -16.86 13.61
CA LEU A 59 33.23 -16.26 13.94
C LEU A 59 34.13 -17.20 14.77
N SER A 60 33.53 -18.07 15.58
CA SER A 60 34.27 -19.04 16.40
C SER A 60 34.96 -20.13 15.57
N HIS A 61 34.48 -20.40 14.35
CA HIS A 61 35.13 -21.26 13.37
C HIS A 61 36.55 -20.79 12.98
N PHE A 62 36.87 -19.50 13.16
CA PHE A 62 38.17 -18.90 12.83
C PHE A 62 38.85 -18.35 14.10
N PRO A 63 39.33 -19.23 15.01
CA PRO A 63 39.90 -18.79 16.29
C PRO A 63 41.20 -17.97 16.11
N ASP A 64 42.01 -18.31 15.11
CA ASP A 64 43.33 -17.71 14.88
C ASP A 64 43.29 -16.44 14.01
N ASP A 65 42.29 -16.29 13.13
CA ASP A 65 42.07 -15.09 12.31
C ASP A 65 40.59 -14.70 12.23
N ARG A 66 40.12 -14.01 13.28
CA ARG A 66 38.75 -13.50 13.35
C ARG A 66 38.42 -12.50 12.24
N VAL A 67 39.41 -11.83 11.67
CA VAL A 67 39.21 -10.87 10.57
C VAL A 67 38.86 -11.64 9.30
N GLU A 68 39.53 -12.78 9.06
CA GLU A 68 39.16 -13.68 7.97
C GLU A 68 37.75 -14.25 8.13
N GLY A 69 37.40 -14.74 9.33
CA GLY A 69 36.04 -15.22 9.60
C GLY A 69 34.98 -14.13 9.35
N PHE A 70 35.22 -12.90 9.82
CA PHE A 70 34.33 -11.77 9.58
C PHE A 70 34.18 -11.45 8.08
N LYS A 71 35.27 -11.51 7.30
CA LYS A 71 35.22 -11.24 5.85
C LYS A 71 34.25 -12.20 5.15
N TRP A 72 34.36 -13.51 5.40
CA TRP A 72 33.50 -14.51 4.77
C TRP A 72 32.05 -14.39 5.22
N LEU A 73 31.83 -14.17 6.51
CA LEU A 73 30.50 -13.90 7.06
C LEU A 73 29.87 -12.66 6.42
N ALA A 74 30.62 -11.56 6.31
CA ALA A 74 30.13 -10.30 5.73
C ALA A 74 29.81 -10.43 4.23
N ILE A 75 30.64 -11.15 3.46
CA ILE A 75 30.36 -11.47 2.06
C ILE A 75 29.05 -12.27 1.95
N GLY A 76 28.89 -13.30 2.78
CA GLY A 76 27.66 -14.08 2.86
C GLY A 76 26.46 -13.20 3.18
N ALA A 77 26.54 -12.38 4.24
CA ALA A 77 25.45 -11.53 4.68
C ALA A 77 25.02 -10.50 3.64
N MET A 78 25.97 -9.83 2.98
CA MET A 78 25.63 -8.90 1.90
C MET A 78 25.00 -9.63 0.71
N THR A 79 25.52 -10.81 0.35
CA THR A 79 24.96 -11.63 -0.73
C THR A 79 23.54 -12.08 -0.42
N GLY A 80 23.30 -12.62 0.78
CA GLY A 80 21.98 -13.05 1.24
C GLY A 80 20.98 -11.90 1.30
N CYS A 81 21.38 -10.75 1.82
CA CYS A 81 20.55 -9.54 1.83
C CYS A 81 20.15 -9.12 0.40
N LEU A 82 21.11 -9.00 -0.52
CA LEU A 82 20.83 -8.60 -1.90
C LEU A 82 19.96 -9.61 -2.64
N LEU A 83 20.22 -10.91 -2.48
CA LEU A 83 19.41 -11.98 -3.05
C LEU A 83 17.97 -11.93 -2.53
N PHE A 84 17.80 -11.81 -1.21
CA PHE A 84 16.49 -11.72 -0.58
C PHE A 84 15.70 -10.51 -1.10
N ILE A 85 16.31 -9.32 -1.13
CA ILE A 85 15.68 -8.10 -1.65
C ILE A 85 15.32 -8.24 -3.13
N GLY A 86 16.21 -8.84 -3.93
CA GLY A 86 15.96 -9.09 -5.35
C GLY A 86 14.77 -10.00 -5.58
N LEU A 87 14.69 -11.11 -4.83
CA LEU A 87 13.61 -12.07 -4.91
C LEU A 87 12.28 -11.49 -4.38
N ASP A 88 12.28 -10.76 -3.26
CA ASP A 88 11.08 -10.07 -2.74
C ASP A 88 10.54 -9.04 -3.75
N ARG A 89 11.42 -8.31 -4.43
CA ARG A 89 11.03 -7.39 -5.51
C ARG A 89 10.44 -8.11 -6.72
N ALA A 90 11.05 -9.21 -7.16
CA ALA A 90 10.54 -10.01 -8.26
C ALA A 90 9.14 -10.56 -7.95
N LEU A 91 8.94 -11.06 -6.72
CA LEU A 91 7.64 -11.54 -6.24
C LEU A 91 6.60 -10.43 -6.17
N THR A 92 6.98 -9.24 -5.70
CA THR A 92 6.12 -8.05 -5.68
C THR A 92 5.66 -7.66 -7.09
N GLY A 93 6.53 -7.84 -8.10
CA GLY A 93 6.22 -7.65 -9.52
C GLY A 93 5.19 -8.64 -10.07
N MET A 94 5.09 -9.85 -9.50
CA MET A 94 4.15 -10.90 -9.90
C MET A 94 2.81 -10.89 -9.14
N GLY A 95 2.50 -9.81 -8.41
CA GLY A 95 1.28 -9.71 -7.60
C GLY A 95 1.46 -10.03 -6.10
N GLY A 96 2.70 -10.29 -5.65
CA GLY A 96 3.03 -10.58 -4.25
C GLY A 96 2.85 -9.39 -3.30
N TYR A 97 2.56 -8.19 -3.82
CA TYR A 97 2.28 -7.01 -3.01
C TYR A 97 1.05 -7.16 -2.10
N LEU A 98 0.12 -8.05 -2.47
CA LEU A 98 -1.05 -8.39 -1.65
C LEU A 98 -0.71 -9.17 -0.38
N ARG A 99 0.55 -9.59 -0.21
CA ARG A 99 1.07 -10.24 1.01
C ARG A 99 1.17 -9.28 2.19
N LYS A 100 1.57 -8.02 1.95
CA LYS A 100 1.90 -7.05 3.00
C LYS A 100 0.83 -5.96 3.02
N HIS A 101 0.13 -5.79 4.15
CA HIS A 101 -0.91 -4.76 4.32
C HIS A 101 -0.40 -3.36 3.93
N SER A 102 0.82 -3.03 4.39
CA SER A 102 1.52 -1.78 4.10
C SER A 102 1.66 -1.48 2.60
N THR A 103 1.86 -2.51 1.78
CA THR A 103 2.11 -2.35 0.35
C THR A 103 0.81 -2.12 -0.43
N ILE A 104 -0.29 -2.76 -0.02
CA ILE A 104 -1.63 -2.49 -0.58
C ILE A 104 -2.05 -1.05 -0.25
N VAL A 105 -1.88 -0.64 1.01
CA VAL A 105 -2.18 0.71 1.47
C VAL A 105 -1.40 1.75 0.67
N ASN A 106 -0.10 1.54 0.48
CA ASN A 106 0.75 2.45 -0.28
C ASN A 106 0.34 2.52 -1.77
N ARG A 107 -0.01 1.39 -2.41
CA ARG A 107 -0.48 1.39 -3.80
C ARG A 107 -1.81 2.11 -3.97
N LEU A 108 -2.78 1.86 -3.09
CA LEU A 108 -4.06 2.55 -3.10
C LEU A 108 -3.88 4.05 -2.91
N LYS A 109 -3.03 4.45 -1.95
CA LYS A 109 -2.71 5.85 -1.71
C LYS A 109 -2.08 6.50 -2.95
N HIS A 110 -1.12 5.84 -3.58
CA HIS A 110 -0.46 6.34 -4.78
C HIS A 110 -1.42 6.41 -5.98
N ARG A 111 -2.31 5.44 -6.15
CA ARG A 111 -3.36 5.45 -7.18
C ARG A 111 -4.37 6.56 -6.97
N LYS A 112 -4.92 6.70 -5.76
CA LYS A 112 -5.82 7.79 -5.40
C LYS A 112 -5.18 9.15 -5.65
N LYS A 113 -3.93 9.32 -5.20
CA LYS A 113 -3.14 10.53 -5.45
C LYS A 113 -3.00 10.83 -6.94
N LYS A 114 -2.55 9.87 -7.73
CA LYS A 114 -2.38 10.05 -9.17
C LYS A 114 -3.70 10.36 -9.88
N HIS A 115 -4.78 9.70 -9.50
CA HIS A 115 -6.11 9.98 -10.06
C HIS A 115 -6.57 11.39 -9.75
N TYR A 116 -6.37 11.83 -8.51
CA TYR A 116 -6.72 13.17 -8.06
C TYR A 116 -5.86 14.25 -8.74
N GLU A 117 -4.54 14.03 -8.84
CA GLU A 117 -3.61 14.89 -9.61
C GLU A 117 -4.05 15.03 -11.08
N GLN A 118 -4.55 13.95 -11.71
CA GLN A 118 -5.09 14.00 -13.07
C GLN A 118 -6.36 14.84 -13.20
N ILE A 119 -7.21 14.86 -12.16
CA ILE A 119 -8.40 15.71 -12.15
C ILE A 119 -7.97 17.16 -11.96
N LEU A 120 -7.08 17.44 -10.98
CA LEU A 120 -6.53 18.78 -10.76
C LEU A 120 -5.85 19.35 -11.99
N ASP A 121 -5.08 18.57 -12.74
CA ASP A 121 -4.42 18.99 -14.00
C ASP A 121 -5.42 19.43 -15.07
N LYS A 122 -6.60 18.81 -15.09
CA LYS A 122 -7.68 19.22 -16.00
C LYS A 122 -8.40 20.46 -15.50
N LEU A 123 -8.64 20.54 -14.19
CA LEU A 123 -9.31 21.69 -13.56
C LEU A 123 -8.44 22.94 -13.52
N SER A 124 -7.11 22.81 -13.48
CA SER A 124 -6.20 23.96 -13.44
C SER A 124 -6.20 24.77 -14.74
N VAL A 125 -6.83 24.27 -15.80
CA VAL A 125 -7.01 25.00 -17.07
C VAL A 125 -8.26 25.87 -17.02
N ILE A 126 -9.09 25.71 -15.99
CA ILE A 126 -10.41 26.34 -15.89
C ILE A 126 -10.31 27.59 -15.01
N ASP A 127 -10.73 28.71 -15.56
CA ASP A 127 -10.54 30.01 -14.94
C ASP A 127 -11.22 30.13 -13.56
N VAL A 128 -12.46 29.66 -13.45
CA VAL A 128 -13.19 29.66 -12.17
C VAL A 128 -12.51 28.76 -11.12
N MET A 129 -11.83 27.69 -11.52
CA MET A 129 -11.21 26.73 -10.60
C MET A 129 -9.89 27.25 -10.02
N VAL A 130 -9.06 27.90 -10.85
CA VAL A 130 -7.79 28.49 -10.41
C VAL A 130 -7.99 29.71 -9.51
N ALA A 131 -9.16 30.33 -9.57
CA ALA A 131 -9.55 31.40 -8.66
C ALA A 131 -9.87 30.87 -7.24
N LEU A 132 -10.17 29.57 -7.10
CA LEU A 132 -10.54 28.97 -5.81
C LEU A 132 -9.31 28.72 -4.93
N PRO A 133 -9.44 28.80 -3.59
CA PRO A 133 -8.38 28.38 -2.69
C PRO A 133 -7.96 26.92 -2.93
N PRO A 134 -6.65 26.64 -3.12
CA PRO A 134 -6.16 25.29 -3.45
C PRO A 134 -6.49 24.22 -2.40
N ASP A 135 -6.67 24.62 -1.15
CA ASP A 135 -7.01 23.71 -0.05
C ASP A 135 -8.49 23.28 -0.07
N GLU A 136 -9.34 24.01 -0.80
CA GLU A 136 -10.80 23.84 -0.78
C GLU A 136 -11.35 23.12 -2.01
N ILE A 137 -10.60 23.13 -3.11
CA ILE A 137 -10.92 22.38 -4.34
C ILE A 137 -11.14 20.88 -4.06
N ARG A 138 -10.61 20.37 -2.95
CA ARG A 138 -10.78 18.99 -2.49
C ARG A 138 -12.21 18.58 -2.28
N ARG A 139 -13.01 19.45 -1.68
CA ARG A 139 -14.43 19.20 -1.44
C ARG A 139 -15.24 19.32 -2.72
N VAL A 140 -14.73 20.05 -3.72
CA VAL A 140 -15.38 20.20 -5.02
C VAL A 140 -15.09 18.99 -5.92
N VAL A 141 -13.87 18.45 -5.86
CA VAL A 141 -13.43 17.32 -6.69
C VAL A 141 -13.98 15.98 -6.20
N SER A 142 -14.40 15.85 -4.94
CA SER A 142 -15.02 14.61 -4.44
C SER A 142 -16.32 14.27 -5.18
N ASP A 143 -17.07 15.30 -5.57
CA ASP A 143 -18.45 15.18 -6.03
C ASP A 143 -18.60 15.61 -7.51
N ILE A 144 -17.46 15.75 -8.21
CA ILE A 144 -17.46 16.12 -9.62
C ILE A 144 -17.75 14.89 -10.51
N GLU A 145 -18.79 14.96 -11.33
CA GLU A 145 -19.17 13.90 -12.25
C GLU A 145 -18.70 14.20 -13.67
N LYS A 146 -18.22 13.16 -14.37
CA LYS A 146 -17.84 13.30 -15.78
C LYS A 146 -19.00 12.92 -16.68
N ARG A 147 -19.41 13.83 -17.57
CA ARG A 147 -20.45 13.60 -18.59
C ARG A 147 -19.87 13.70 -20.00
N THR A 148 -20.51 13.03 -20.94
CA THR A 148 -20.12 13.03 -22.36
C THR A 148 -21.36 13.16 -23.21
N PHE A 149 -21.31 14.11 -24.13
CA PHE A 149 -22.41 14.50 -25.02
C PHE A 149 -21.95 14.39 -26.47
N ARG A 150 -22.82 13.93 -27.36
CA ARG A 150 -22.57 13.90 -28.79
C ARG A 150 -22.88 15.25 -29.42
N ALA A 151 -22.33 15.49 -30.62
CA ALA A 151 -22.70 16.66 -31.41
C ALA A 151 -24.23 16.78 -31.60
N GLY A 152 -24.78 17.96 -31.30
CA GLY A 152 -26.21 18.28 -31.33
C GLY A 152 -27.00 17.82 -30.09
N GLU A 153 -26.37 17.19 -29.11
CA GLU A 153 -27.03 16.76 -27.88
C GLU A 153 -27.21 17.94 -26.91
N LEU A 154 -28.39 18.03 -26.31
CA LEU A 154 -28.70 19.07 -25.33
C LEU A 154 -28.09 18.71 -23.97
N ILE A 155 -27.34 19.67 -23.42
CA ILE A 155 -26.75 19.57 -22.08
C ILE A 155 -27.76 20.07 -21.03
N CYS A 156 -28.53 21.12 -21.34
CA CYS A 156 -29.62 21.59 -20.49
C CYS A 156 -30.89 21.94 -21.29
N HIS A 157 -32.04 21.81 -20.62
CA HIS A 157 -33.37 22.07 -21.17
C HIS A 157 -34.05 23.25 -20.47
N GLU A 158 -34.87 23.99 -21.21
CA GLU A 158 -35.65 25.13 -20.70
C GLU A 158 -36.69 24.73 -19.64
N GLU A 159 -37.21 23.50 -19.73
CA GLU A 159 -38.19 22.94 -18.78
C GLU A 159 -37.55 22.29 -17.54
N ASP A 160 -36.23 22.05 -17.57
CA ASP A 160 -35.46 21.42 -16.49
C ASP A 160 -34.17 22.23 -16.25
N PRO A 161 -34.32 23.43 -15.63
CA PRO A 161 -33.20 24.33 -15.40
C PRO A 161 -32.17 23.65 -14.49
N LEU A 162 -30.97 23.45 -15.04
CA LEU A 162 -29.90 22.74 -14.38
C LEU A 162 -29.26 23.60 -13.27
N ASP A 163 -29.39 23.12 -12.05
CA ASP A 163 -28.71 23.62 -10.87
C ASP A 163 -27.32 22.97 -10.77
N ALA A 164 -26.43 23.28 -11.73
CA ALA A 164 -25.06 22.75 -11.76
C ALA A 164 -24.07 23.68 -12.48
N LEU A 165 -22.79 23.54 -12.16
CA LEU A 165 -21.67 24.13 -12.89
C LEU A 165 -21.07 23.09 -13.84
N PHE A 166 -20.87 23.51 -15.08
CA PHE A 166 -20.27 22.70 -16.13
C PHE A 166 -18.92 23.24 -16.55
N LEU A 167 -17.97 22.33 -16.68
CA LEU A 167 -16.56 22.59 -16.92
C LEU A 167 -16.11 21.87 -18.19
N ILE A 168 -15.75 22.57 -19.25
CA ILE A 168 -15.50 21.97 -20.57
C ILE A 168 -14.08 21.38 -20.63
N GLU A 169 -13.96 20.06 -20.55
CA GLU A 169 -12.68 19.34 -20.70
C GLU A 169 -12.23 19.31 -22.17
N SER A 170 -13.18 19.04 -23.08
CA SER A 170 -12.95 19.00 -24.53
C SER A 170 -14.27 19.18 -25.26
N GLY A 171 -14.22 19.75 -26.47
CA GLY A 171 -15.41 20.03 -27.26
C GLY A 171 -15.80 21.51 -27.20
N THR A 172 -16.99 21.80 -27.72
CA THR A 172 -17.52 23.15 -27.86
C THR A 172 -19.01 23.14 -27.54
N VAL A 173 -19.47 24.10 -26.74
CA VAL A 173 -20.86 24.23 -26.30
C VAL A 173 -21.41 25.57 -26.74
N HIS A 174 -22.63 25.56 -27.26
CA HIS A 174 -23.40 26.75 -27.57
C HIS A 174 -24.39 27.01 -26.43
N VAL A 175 -24.20 28.11 -25.70
CA VAL A 175 -24.97 28.46 -24.51
C VAL A 175 -25.86 29.67 -24.80
N LEU A 176 -27.15 29.53 -24.53
CA LEU A 176 -28.17 30.57 -24.60
C LEU A 176 -28.50 31.01 -23.16
N PRO A 177 -28.08 32.22 -22.73
CA PRO A 177 -28.40 32.73 -21.40
C PRO A 177 -29.89 33.00 -21.26
N HIS A 178 -30.42 32.92 -20.03
CA HIS A 178 -31.81 33.24 -19.74
C HIS A 178 -32.13 34.72 -20.02
N SER A 179 -33.23 34.97 -20.72
CA SER A 179 -33.73 36.31 -21.05
C SER A 179 -34.57 36.92 -19.91
N GLU A 180 -34.00 37.84 -19.11
CA GLU A 180 -34.76 38.66 -18.16
C GLU A 180 -35.42 39.89 -18.84
N ASN A 181 -36.68 40.16 -18.53
CA ASN A 181 -37.44 41.35 -18.98
C ASN A 181 -37.60 41.52 -20.51
N GLY A 182 -37.52 40.44 -21.28
CA GLY A 182 -37.76 40.47 -22.74
C GLY A 182 -36.60 41.06 -23.55
N VAL A 183 -35.40 41.17 -22.96
CA VAL A 183 -34.17 41.53 -23.66
C VAL A 183 -33.46 40.23 -24.07
N GLU A 184 -33.52 39.87 -25.35
CA GLU A 184 -32.77 38.73 -25.89
C GLU A 184 -31.26 38.91 -25.65
N LYS A 185 -30.66 37.98 -24.91
CA LYS A 185 -29.20 37.88 -24.79
C LYS A 185 -28.64 37.07 -25.96
N GLN A 186 -27.47 37.49 -26.45
CA GLN A 186 -26.80 36.76 -27.53
C GLN A 186 -26.26 35.42 -27.02
N ALA A 187 -26.36 34.40 -27.88
CA ALA A 187 -25.76 33.11 -27.62
C ALA A 187 -24.22 33.23 -27.58
N VAL A 188 -23.60 32.49 -26.66
CA VAL A 188 -22.16 32.46 -26.48
C VAL A 188 -21.65 31.07 -26.83
N ILE A 189 -20.53 31.00 -27.55
CA ILE A 189 -19.83 29.74 -27.85
C ILE A 189 -18.69 29.61 -26.84
N LEU A 190 -18.70 28.53 -26.09
CA LEU A 190 -17.69 28.19 -25.09
C LEU A 190 -16.95 26.93 -25.50
N GLY A 191 -15.64 26.92 -25.31
CA GLY A 191 -14.75 25.83 -25.67
C GLY A 191 -13.96 25.28 -24.49
N LYS A 192 -12.99 24.41 -24.80
CA LYS A 192 -12.09 23.82 -23.82
C LYS A 192 -11.48 24.85 -22.86
N GLY A 193 -11.59 24.57 -21.56
CA GLY A 193 -11.05 25.42 -20.48
C GLY A 193 -12.03 26.47 -19.97
N GLU A 194 -13.15 26.65 -20.65
CA GLU A 194 -14.22 27.56 -20.23
C GLU A 194 -15.29 26.79 -19.41
N ALA A 195 -16.08 27.54 -18.65
CA ALA A 195 -17.12 27.03 -17.77
C ALA A 195 -18.43 27.77 -18.03
N PHE A 196 -19.56 27.15 -17.68
CA PHE A 196 -20.87 27.79 -17.68
C PHE A 196 -21.74 27.27 -16.54
N GLY A 197 -22.69 28.10 -16.08
CA GLY A 197 -23.61 27.77 -14.99
C GLY A 197 -23.14 28.29 -13.62
N GLU A 198 -21.98 28.94 -13.56
CA GLU A 198 -21.47 29.62 -12.36
C GLU A 198 -22.47 30.60 -11.78
N MET A 199 -23.15 31.37 -12.63
CA MET A 199 -24.11 32.39 -12.19
C MET A 199 -25.36 31.79 -11.52
N ALA A 200 -25.78 30.59 -11.92
CA ALA A 200 -26.87 29.86 -11.27
C ALA A 200 -26.47 29.41 -9.84
N LEU A 201 -25.19 29.07 -9.65
CA LEU A 201 -24.65 28.74 -8.33
C LEU A 201 -24.54 29.95 -7.41
N VAL A 202 -24.19 31.13 -7.93
CA VAL A 202 -24.01 32.35 -7.11
C VAL A 202 -25.34 33.00 -6.73
N THR A 203 -26.23 33.12 -7.69
CA THR A 203 -27.43 33.96 -7.57
C THR A 203 -28.67 33.17 -7.20
N GLY A 204 -28.64 31.85 -7.35
CA GLY A 204 -29.79 30.96 -7.14
C GLY A 204 -30.88 31.08 -8.21
N VAL A 205 -30.66 31.87 -9.26
CA VAL A 205 -31.56 32.06 -10.39
C VAL A 205 -31.07 31.25 -11.59
N PRO A 206 -31.93 30.50 -12.32
CA PRO A 206 -31.54 29.82 -13.54
C PRO A 206 -30.95 30.81 -14.56
N ALA A 207 -29.65 30.70 -14.81
CA ALA A 207 -28.93 31.64 -15.67
C ALA A 207 -28.89 31.20 -17.14
N ILE A 208 -29.28 29.96 -17.44
CA ILE A 208 -29.13 29.33 -18.76
C ILE A 208 -30.47 28.76 -19.21
N GLU A 209 -30.90 29.19 -20.38
CA GLU A 209 -32.15 28.75 -21.03
C GLU A 209 -31.91 27.48 -21.86
N ARG A 210 -30.75 27.39 -22.51
CA ARG A 210 -30.36 26.24 -23.32
C ARG A 210 -28.85 26.12 -23.46
N ALA A 211 -28.35 24.90 -23.42
CA ALA A 211 -26.95 24.57 -23.72
C ALA A 211 -26.90 23.34 -24.62
N GLU A 212 -26.16 23.43 -25.72
CA GLU A 212 -26.07 22.37 -26.73
C GLU A 212 -24.62 22.09 -27.12
N ALA A 213 -24.25 20.82 -27.19
CA ALA A 213 -22.94 20.40 -27.66
C ALA A 213 -22.84 20.61 -29.19
N VAL A 214 -21.90 21.45 -29.64
CA VAL A 214 -21.67 21.69 -31.08
C VAL A 214 -20.92 20.52 -31.73
N GLU A 215 -20.07 19.87 -30.95
CA GLU A 215 -19.29 18.67 -31.32
C GLU A 215 -19.31 17.67 -30.16
N ASP A 216 -18.69 16.50 -30.33
CA ASP A 216 -18.54 15.53 -29.24
C ASP A 216 -17.81 16.20 -28.06
N THR A 217 -18.55 16.40 -26.97
CA THR A 217 -18.14 17.26 -25.85
C THR A 217 -18.09 16.46 -24.57
N VAL A 218 -17.05 16.71 -23.79
CA VAL A 218 -16.82 16.13 -22.47
C VAL A 218 -16.81 17.25 -21.46
N VAL A 219 -17.66 17.13 -20.45
CA VAL A 219 -17.76 18.12 -19.38
C VAL A 219 -17.62 17.46 -18.02
N TRP A 220 -17.14 18.23 -17.06
CA TRP A 220 -17.27 17.92 -15.65
C TRP A 220 -18.46 18.70 -15.08
N GLU A 221 -19.32 18.02 -14.36
CA GLU A 221 -20.57 18.53 -13.76
C GLU A 221 -20.40 18.58 -12.24
N ILE A 222 -20.72 19.71 -11.63
CA ILE A 222 -20.76 19.90 -10.17
C ILE A 222 -22.18 20.35 -9.82
N HIS A 223 -22.92 19.53 -9.08
CA HIS A 223 -24.28 19.87 -8.67
C HIS A 223 -24.28 21.01 -7.64
N LYS A 224 -25.33 21.82 -7.67
CA LYS A 224 -25.50 22.97 -6.79
C LYS A 224 -25.57 22.61 -5.31
N ASP A 225 -26.18 21.48 -4.97
CA ASP A 225 -26.26 21.05 -3.57
C ASP A 225 -24.87 20.74 -3.01
N ASP A 226 -24.06 20.00 -3.76
CA ASP A 226 -22.67 19.69 -3.41
C ASP A 226 -21.84 20.98 -3.35
N PHE A 227 -22.01 21.87 -4.33
CA PHE A 227 -21.32 23.16 -4.37
C PHE A 227 -21.71 24.07 -3.19
N ASN A 228 -22.98 24.12 -2.82
CA ASN A 228 -23.50 24.90 -1.70
C ASN A 228 -22.94 24.40 -0.37
N GLU A 229 -22.76 23.09 -0.23
CA GLU A 229 -22.13 22.51 0.95
C GLU A 229 -20.69 23.01 1.09
N VAL A 230 -19.92 23.05 -0.01
CA VAL A 230 -18.57 23.62 -0.01
C VAL A 230 -18.57 25.12 0.27
N MET A 231 -19.49 25.87 -0.34
CA MET A 231 -19.67 27.31 -0.13
C MET A 231 -19.99 27.64 1.32
N ALA A 232 -20.80 26.83 2.01
CA ALA A 232 -21.18 27.07 3.40
C ALA A 232 -19.99 27.02 4.36
N VAL A 233 -18.97 26.23 4.04
CA VAL A 233 -17.78 26.02 4.88
C VAL A 233 -16.54 26.78 4.41
N SER A 234 -16.65 27.52 3.30
CA SER A 234 -15.58 28.35 2.77
C SER A 234 -16.01 29.81 2.54
N PRO A 235 -15.59 30.72 3.43
CA PRO A 235 -15.73 32.16 3.20
C PRO A 235 -14.87 32.66 2.01
N GLY A 236 -13.71 32.04 1.76
CA GLY A 236 -12.82 32.44 0.66
C GLY A 236 -13.42 32.14 -0.71
N LEU A 237 -14.02 30.96 -0.84
CA LEU A 237 -14.75 30.53 -2.04
C LEU A 237 -15.92 31.49 -2.34
N GLN A 238 -16.67 31.89 -1.31
CA GLN A 238 -17.77 32.83 -1.45
C GLN A 238 -17.32 34.20 -1.98
N GLU A 239 -16.18 34.71 -1.52
CA GLU A 239 -15.65 36.01 -1.93
C GLU A 239 -15.16 35.99 -3.38
N THR A 240 -14.41 34.94 -3.75
CA THR A 240 -13.96 34.71 -5.13
C THR A 240 -15.13 34.60 -6.11
N ILE A 241 -16.16 33.83 -5.77
CA ILE A 241 -17.30 33.62 -6.66
C ILE A 241 -18.14 34.89 -6.81
N LYS A 242 -18.29 35.68 -5.74
CA LYS A 242 -18.94 37.00 -5.81
C LYS A 242 -18.18 37.97 -6.70
N SER A 243 -16.84 37.97 -6.65
CA SER A 243 -16.02 38.85 -7.49
C SER A 243 -16.07 38.44 -8.96
N LEU A 244 -16.12 37.14 -9.27
CA LEU A 244 -16.33 36.63 -10.62
C LEU A 244 -17.72 37.00 -11.17
N ALA A 245 -18.78 36.84 -10.38
CA ALA A 245 -20.14 37.20 -10.80
C ALA A 245 -20.33 38.70 -11.03
N THR A 246 -19.63 39.55 -10.27
CA THR A 246 -19.68 41.01 -10.48
C THR A 246 -18.87 41.46 -11.69
N ALA A 247 -17.76 40.79 -12.02
CA ALA A 247 -16.98 41.06 -13.22
C ALA A 247 -17.78 40.73 -14.50
N ASP A 248 -18.52 39.62 -14.49
CA ASP A 248 -19.33 39.19 -15.64
C ASP A 248 -20.50 40.16 -15.92
N GLN A 249 -21.14 40.71 -14.88
CA GLN A 249 -22.18 41.75 -15.03
C GLN A 249 -21.66 43.09 -15.58
N ALA A 250 -20.35 43.38 -15.44
CA ALA A 250 -19.74 44.60 -15.94
C ALA A 250 -19.37 44.53 -17.43
N GLY A 251 -19.50 43.36 -18.08
CA GLY A 251 -19.07 43.14 -19.46
C GLY A 251 -17.55 43.16 -19.63
N GLU A 252 -16.79 43.02 -18.54
CA GLU A 252 -15.35 42.88 -18.58
C GLU A 252 -15.02 41.40 -18.87
N THR A 253 -14.36 41.12 -19.99
CA THR A 253 -13.82 39.77 -20.26
C THR A 253 -12.93 39.37 -19.09
N ALA A 254 -13.28 38.27 -18.42
CA ALA A 254 -12.48 37.72 -17.33
C ALA A 254 -11.00 37.64 -17.76
N PRO A 255 -10.05 38.09 -16.90
CA PRO A 255 -8.65 38.11 -17.26
C PRO A 255 -8.17 36.68 -17.54
N LYS A 256 -7.75 36.40 -18.79
CA LYS A 256 -7.18 35.11 -19.18
C LYS A 256 -6.03 34.75 -18.23
N ILE A 257 -6.17 33.63 -17.54
CA ILE A 257 -5.18 33.22 -16.54
C ILE A 257 -3.86 32.86 -17.22
N GLU A 258 -2.77 33.50 -16.78
CA GLU A 258 -1.43 33.15 -17.23
C GLU A 258 -1.06 31.72 -16.79
N LYS A 259 -0.44 30.93 -17.68
CA LYS A 259 0.00 29.54 -17.41
C LYS A 259 0.84 29.40 -16.12
N ALA A 260 1.60 30.42 -15.75
CA ALA A 260 2.39 30.43 -14.52
C ALA A 260 1.51 30.34 -13.26
N HIS A 261 0.38 31.05 -13.26
CA HIS A 261 -0.57 31.05 -12.13
C HIS A 261 -1.27 29.70 -11.96
N SER A 262 -1.68 29.07 -13.07
CA SER A 262 -2.24 27.70 -13.10
C SER A 262 -1.28 26.66 -12.51
N SER A 263 0.01 26.72 -12.85
CA SER A 263 1.00 25.76 -12.33
C SER A 263 1.27 25.92 -10.83
N ALA A 264 1.29 27.16 -10.33
CA ALA A 264 1.45 27.44 -8.90
C ALA A 264 0.23 26.96 -8.11
N TRP A 265 -0.98 27.18 -8.64
CA TRP A 265 -2.22 26.69 -8.05
C TRP A 265 -2.25 25.16 -8.00
N LEU A 266 -1.89 24.47 -9.09
CA LEU A 266 -1.88 23.00 -9.13
C LEU A 266 -0.89 22.41 -8.13
N GLN A 267 0.29 23.04 -8.00
CA GLN A 267 1.28 22.63 -7.01
C GLN A 267 0.74 22.79 -5.59
N ALA A 268 0.09 23.92 -5.28
CA ALA A 268 -0.54 24.16 -3.98
C ALA A 268 -1.70 23.17 -3.70
N ALA A 269 -2.59 22.94 -4.67
CA ALA A 269 -3.72 22.03 -4.52
C ALA A 269 -3.28 20.57 -4.30
N SER A 270 -2.11 20.21 -4.83
CA SER A 270 -1.49 18.90 -4.67
C SER A 270 -0.66 18.74 -3.38
N GLN A 271 -0.35 19.84 -2.66
CA GLN A 271 0.39 19.76 -1.39
C GLN A 271 -0.45 19.11 -0.30
N ASN A 272 0.13 18.25 0.55
CA ASN A 272 -0.59 17.56 1.64
C ASN A 272 -1.72 16.61 1.21
N LEU A 273 -1.83 16.26 -0.08
CA LEU A 273 -2.82 15.30 -0.59
C LEU A 273 -2.78 13.96 0.17
N GLU A 274 -1.58 13.58 0.57
CA GLU A 274 -1.30 12.35 1.29
C GLU A 274 -1.81 12.30 2.72
N THR A 275 -1.93 13.44 3.38
CA THR A 275 -2.44 13.55 4.76
C THR A 275 -3.96 13.53 4.76
N GLU A 276 -4.59 14.11 3.74
CA GLU A 276 -6.04 14.31 3.68
C GLU A 276 -6.82 13.21 2.96
N LEU A 277 -6.22 12.50 2.00
CA LEU A 277 -6.84 11.30 1.39
C LEU A 277 -7.11 10.17 2.41
N GLY A 278 -6.58 10.31 3.63
CA GLY A 278 -6.74 9.34 4.69
C GLY A 278 -6.06 8.00 4.38
N LYS A 279 -6.20 7.07 5.33
CA LYS A 279 -5.83 5.67 5.06
C LYS A 279 -6.97 5.01 4.28
N PRO A 280 -6.67 4.17 3.27
CA PRO A 280 -7.69 3.40 2.58
C PRO A 280 -8.53 2.59 3.57
N THR A 281 -9.82 2.50 3.33
CA THR A 281 -10.71 1.70 4.19
C THR A 281 -10.49 0.21 3.94
N GLU A 282 -10.82 -0.64 4.92
CA GLU A 282 -10.70 -2.09 4.76
C GLU A 282 -11.55 -2.62 3.57
N ALA A 283 -12.68 -1.95 3.28
CA ALA A 283 -13.52 -2.23 2.14
C ALA A 283 -12.82 -1.92 0.80
N GLU A 284 -12.10 -0.82 0.69
CA GLU A 284 -11.33 -0.45 -0.51
C GLU A 284 -10.19 -1.43 -0.79
N ILE A 285 -9.45 -1.81 0.26
CA ILE A 285 -8.38 -2.83 0.21
C ILE A 285 -8.95 -4.15 -0.29
N MET A 286 -10.11 -4.57 0.25
CA MET A 286 -10.77 -5.81 -0.15
C MET A 286 -11.27 -5.77 -1.60
N LEU A 287 -11.81 -4.63 -2.04
CA LEU A 287 -12.29 -4.45 -3.41
C LEU A 287 -11.15 -4.53 -4.42
N GLU A 288 -10.00 -3.91 -4.12
CA GLU A 288 -8.83 -3.97 -4.99
C GLU A 288 -8.26 -5.40 -5.08
N ALA A 289 -8.16 -6.09 -3.95
CA ALA A 289 -7.75 -7.50 -3.92
C ALA A 289 -8.68 -8.40 -4.75
N ARG A 290 -10.01 -8.14 -4.74
CA ARG A 290 -10.98 -8.85 -5.58
C ARG A 290 -10.83 -8.52 -7.07
N ARG A 291 -10.52 -7.26 -7.42
CA ARG A 291 -10.29 -6.84 -8.81
C ARG A 291 -9.06 -7.54 -9.40
N GLU A 292 -7.96 -7.63 -8.66
CA GLU A 292 -6.77 -8.35 -9.09
C GLU A 292 -7.02 -9.84 -9.37
N LYS A 293 -7.82 -10.50 -8.51
CA LYS A 293 -8.22 -11.89 -8.73
C LYS A 293 -9.01 -12.08 -10.03
N ARG A 294 -9.87 -11.12 -10.40
CA ARG A 294 -10.59 -11.12 -11.69
C ARG A 294 -9.67 -10.87 -12.89
N ALA A 295 -8.56 -10.16 -12.70
CA ALA A 295 -7.57 -9.90 -13.73
C ALA A 295 -6.65 -11.10 -14.03
N GLY A 296 -6.83 -12.24 -13.35
CA GLY A 296 -6.07 -13.47 -13.60
C GLY A 296 -4.74 -13.58 -12.87
N SER A 297 -4.43 -12.67 -11.93
CA SER A 297 -3.24 -12.76 -11.08
C SER A 297 -3.42 -13.89 -10.06
N ASN A 298 -2.46 -14.82 -9.99
CA ASN A 298 -2.44 -15.90 -8.99
C ASN A 298 -1.93 -15.37 -7.64
N VAL A 299 -2.72 -14.49 -7.02
CA VAL A 299 -2.44 -13.87 -5.70
C VAL A 299 -2.06 -14.90 -4.64
N ALA A 300 -2.78 -16.02 -4.59
CA ALA A 300 -2.51 -17.13 -3.68
C ALA A 300 -1.09 -17.70 -3.86
N LEU A 301 -0.67 -17.89 -5.11
CA LEU A 301 0.67 -18.40 -5.44
C LEU A 301 1.73 -17.36 -5.07
N ALA A 302 1.49 -16.08 -5.30
CA ALA A 302 2.44 -15.02 -4.97
C ALA A 302 2.63 -14.87 -3.44
N ILE A 303 1.56 -14.97 -2.66
CA ILE A 303 1.63 -15.01 -1.18
C ILE A 303 2.43 -16.23 -0.74
N TRP A 304 2.11 -17.40 -1.28
CA TRP A 304 2.78 -18.66 -0.96
C TRP A 304 4.27 -18.64 -1.29
N LEU A 305 4.64 -18.14 -2.47
CA LEU A 305 6.03 -17.99 -2.89
C LEU A 305 6.79 -16.99 -2.02
N GLY A 306 6.10 -15.95 -1.51
CA GLY A 306 6.66 -15.02 -0.53
C GLY A 306 7.07 -15.70 0.78
N ILE A 307 6.14 -16.43 1.40
CA ILE A 307 6.44 -17.16 2.64
C ILE A 307 7.44 -18.31 2.38
N ALA A 308 7.38 -18.94 1.21
CA ALA A 308 8.37 -19.94 0.78
C ALA A 308 9.78 -19.36 0.70
N LEU A 309 9.92 -18.13 0.21
CA LEU A 309 11.21 -17.42 0.16
C LEU A 309 11.77 -17.19 1.56
N ASP A 310 10.91 -16.86 2.52
CA ASP A 310 11.30 -16.65 3.92
C ASP A 310 11.78 -17.95 4.58
N GLY A 311 11.19 -19.10 4.21
CA GLY A 311 11.60 -20.41 4.71
C GLY A 311 13.01 -20.86 4.28
N ILE A 312 13.61 -20.27 3.24
CA ILE A 312 14.96 -20.62 2.77
C ILE A 312 16.04 -20.27 3.81
N PRO A 313 16.19 -19.00 4.25
CA PRO A 313 17.17 -18.67 5.28
C PRO A 313 16.90 -19.38 6.62
N GLU A 314 15.64 -19.57 7.00
CA GLU A 314 15.29 -20.32 8.22
C GLU A 314 15.79 -21.77 8.16
N SER A 315 15.58 -22.42 7.02
CA SER A 315 16.06 -23.78 6.76
C SER A 315 17.57 -23.88 6.87
N LEU A 316 18.30 -22.93 6.29
CA LEU A 316 19.77 -22.88 6.36
C LEU A 316 20.27 -22.71 7.80
N VAL A 317 19.63 -21.82 8.56
CA VAL A 317 19.97 -21.60 9.97
C VAL A 317 19.77 -22.88 10.78
N ILE A 318 18.58 -23.48 10.72
CA ILE A 318 18.30 -24.71 11.48
C ILE A 318 19.23 -25.85 11.04
N GLY A 319 19.50 -25.99 9.75
CA GLY A 319 20.40 -27.02 9.23
C GLY A 319 21.84 -26.86 9.70
N GLY A 320 22.37 -25.63 9.74
CA GLY A 320 23.74 -25.33 10.17
C GLY A 320 23.97 -25.52 11.67
N SER A 321 22.92 -25.38 12.49
CA SER A 321 23.01 -25.44 13.95
C SER A 321 23.07 -26.87 14.54
N MET A 322 23.00 -27.95 13.74
CA MET A 322 22.98 -29.32 14.29
C MET A 322 24.34 -29.85 14.73
N GLU A 323 25.44 -29.19 14.35
CA GLU A 323 26.79 -29.65 14.65
C GLU A 323 27.33 -29.01 15.93
N GLY A 324 27.12 -29.69 17.06
CA GLY A 324 27.87 -29.42 18.30
C GLY A 324 27.06 -28.91 19.50
N THR A 325 25.83 -28.42 19.29
CA THR A 325 24.94 -27.96 20.37
C THR A 325 23.48 -28.25 20.04
N SER A 326 22.67 -28.49 21.07
CA SER A 326 21.21 -28.50 20.92
C SER A 326 20.75 -27.18 20.32
N VAL A 327 19.86 -27.22 19.32
CA VAL A 327 19.17 -26.01 18.84
C VAL A 327 18.55 -25.30 20.03
N SER A 328 18.79 -23.99 20.15
CA SER A 328 18.19 -23.29 21.27
C SER A 328 16.68 -23.24 21.08
N ALA A 329 15.96 -23.41 22.20
CA ALA A 329 14.52 -23.18 22.23
C ALA A 329 14.17 -21.73 21.84
N ALA A 330 15.11 -20.79 21.99
CA ALA A 330 14.92 -19.39 21.62
C ALA A 330 14.87 -19.20 20.09
N LEU A 331 15.73 -19.88 19.33
CA LEU A 331 15.71 -19.81 17.86
C LEU A 331 14.43 -20.44 17.30
N ILE A 332 14.08 -21.66 17.75
CA ILE A 332 12.87 -22.34 17.30
C ILE A 332 11.62 -21.55 17.71
N GLY A 333 11.57 -21.06 18.95
CA GLY A 333 10.49 -20.22 19.44
C GLY A 333 10.38 -18.89 18.69
N GLY A 334 11.51 -18.24 18.39
CA GLY A 334 11.57 -17.00 17.63
C GLY A 334 11.04 -17.18 16.20
N LEU A 335 11.50 -18.22 15.50
CA LEU A 335 11.05 -18.57 14.14
C LEU A 335 9.56 -18.95 14.15
N PHE A 336 9.12 -19.72 15.13
CA PHE A 336 7.71 -20.07 15.30
C PHE A 336 6.84 -18.82 15.47
N LEU A 337 7.25 -17.89 16.34
CA LEU A 337 6.50 -16.66 16.63
C LEU A 337 6.57 -15.65 15.50
N ALA A 338 7.58 -15.71 14.63
CA ALA A 338 7.67 -14.90 13.43
C ALA A 338 6.70 -15.38 12.34
N ASN A 339 6.69 -16.68 12.09
CA ASN A 339 5.85 -17.31 11.07
C ASN A 339 4.35 -17.32 11.42
N PHE A 340 4.01 -17.34 12.71
CA PHE A 340 2.61 -17.45 13.15
C PHE A 340 1.75 -16.23 12.76
N PRO A 341 2.12 -14.97 13.04
CA PRO A 341 1.33 -13.81 12.60
C PRO A 341 1.23 -13.65 11.08
N GLU A 342 2.31 -13.95 10.36
CA GLU A 342 2.37 -13.79 8.91
C GLU A 342 1.44 -14.79 8.20
N SER A 343 1.50 -16.06 8.61
CA SER A 343 0.61 -17.10 8.08
C SER A 343 -0.86 -16.81 8.38
N MET A 344 -1.15 -16.29 9.57
CA MET A 344 -2.49 -15.92 10.00
C MET A 344 -3.08 -14.76 9.19
N SER A 345 -2.32 -13.67 9.01
CA SER A 345 -2.73 -12.52 8.21
C SER A 345 -2.99 -12.93 6.76
N SER A 346 -2.03 -13.67 6.17
CA SER A 346 -2.10 -14.16 4.79
C SER A 346 -3.29 -15.09 4.54
N ALA A 347 -3.58 -16.01 5.48
CA ALA A 347 -4.69 -16.94 5.37
C ALA A 347 -6.05 -16.23 5.47
N SER A 348 -6.18 -15.22 6.36
CA SER A 348 -7.38 -14.40 6.48
C SER A 348 -7.67 -13.65 5.17
N VAL A 349 -6.63 -13.08 4.53
CA VAL A 349 -6.75 -12.42 3.22
C VAL A 349 -7.22 -13.41 2.14
N MET A 350 -6.60 -14.59 2.04
CA MET A 350 -7.00 -15.60 1.05
C MET A 350 -8.42 -16.13 1.28
N LYS A 351 -8.83 -16.28 2.55
CA LYS A 351 -10.20 -16.68 2.90
C LYS A 351 -11.21 -15.61 2.51
N LYS A 352 -10.92 -14.33 2.79
CA LYS A 352 -11.73 -13.16 2.39
C LYS A 352 -11.88 -13.03 0.87
N GLN A 353 -10.90 -13.52 0.10
CA GLN A 353 -10.95 -13.60 -1.36
C GLN A 353 -11.73 -14.81 -1.90
N GLY A 354 -12.27 -15.66 -1.03
CA GLY A 354 -13.09 -16.82 -1.40
C GLY A 354 -12.30 -18.09 -1.71
N THR A 355 -11.02 -18.18 -1.33
CA THR A 355 -10.26 -19.43 -1.43
C THR A 355 -10.77 -20.43 -0.38
N PRO A 356 -11.02 -21.71 -0.74
CA PRO A 356 -11.54 -22.69 0.19
C PRO A 356 -10.52 -23.01 1.30
N ALA A 357 -11.02 -23.17 2.54
CA ALA A 357 -10.16 -23.33 3.73
C ALA A 357 -9.21 -24.54 3.63
N LEU A 358 -9.68 -25.66 3.05
CA LEU A 358 -8.85 -26.85 2.86
C LEU A 358 -7.65 -26.59 1.95
N HIS A 359 -7.84 -25.79 0.90
CA HIS A 359 -6.77 -25.40 -0.01
C HIS A 359 -5.76 -24.49 0.69
N ILE A 360 -6.23 -23.53 1.49
CA ILE A 360 -5.38 -22.66 2.31
C ILE A 360 -4.56 -23.53 3.27
N ILE A 361 -5.17 -24.38 4.10
CA ILE A 361 -4.41 -25.24 5.03
C ILE A 361 -3.41 -26.14 4.29
N GLY A 362 -3.78 -26.73 3.15
CA GLY A 362 -2.88 -27.55 2.34
C GLY A 362 -1.64 -26.80 1.86
N MET A 363 -1.80 -25.55 1.44
CA MET A 363 -0.69 -24.69 1.01
C MET A 363 0.29 -24.36 2.16
N TRP A 364 -0.19 -24.17 3.39
CA TRP A 364 0.69 -23.89 4.53
C TRP A 364 1.34 -25.16 5.06
N LEU A 365 0.65 -26.30 4.98
CA LEU A 365 1.24 -27.60 5.28
C LEU A 365 2.38 -27.93 4.32
N SER A 366 2.25 -27.56 3.04
CA SER A 366 3.34 -27.76 2.08
C SER A 366 4.56 -26.90 2.40
N LEU A 367 4.38 -25.66 2.89
CA LEU A 367 5.48 -24.83 3.35
C LEU A 367 6.17 -25.42 4.57
N MET A 368 5.41 -25.92 5.55
CA MET A 368 5.96 -26.61 6.71
C MET A 368 6.83 -27.81 6.31
N ILE A 369 6.36 -28.64 5.39
CA ILE A 369 7.15 -29.78 4.87
C ILE A 369 8.38 -29.27 4.11
N MET A 370 8.23 -28.23 3.29
CA MET A 370 9.34 -27.66 2.53
C MET A 370 10.44 -27.10 3.44
N THR A 371 10.09 -26.40 4.52
CA THR A 371 11.06 -25.91 5.52
C THR A 371 11.73 -27.06 6.27
N ALA A 372 10.99 -28.12 6.63
CA ALA A 372 11.57 -29.31 7.25
C ALA A 372 12.60 -30.00 6.33
N VAL A 373 12.24 -30.22 5.06
CA VAL A 373 13.15 -30.79 4.06
C VAL A 373 14.33 -29.85 3.80
N GLY A 374 14.06 -28.55 3.70
CA GLY A 374 15.08 -27.51 3.52
C GLY A 374 16.10 -27.53 4.66
N ALA A 375 15.66 -27.67 5.91
CA ALA A 375 16.55 -27.75 7.06
C ALA A 375 17.42 -29.01 7.04
N ALA A 376 16.84 -30.16 6.69
CA ALA A 376 17.57 -31.42 6.50
C ALA A 376 18.63 -31.29 5.40
N MET A 377 18.27 -30.71 4.25
CA MET A 377 19.21 -30.43 3.17
C MET A 377 20.29 -29.43 3.58
N GLY A 378 19.90 -28.36 4.28
CA GLY A 378 20.82 -27.35 4.81
C GLY A 378 21.88 -27.97 5.71
N ASN A 379 21.50 -28.93 6.56
CA ASN A 379 22.46 -29.66 7.37
C ASN A 379 23.45 -30.47 6.52
N VAL A 380 22.96 -31.22 5.52
CA VAL A 380 23.83 -32.02 4.62
C VAL A 380 24.82 -31.11 3.88
N PHE A 381 24.37 -29.96 3.36
CA PHE A 381 25.24 -29.05 2.63
C PHE A 381 26.24 -28.30 3.52
N ILE A 382 25.88 -27.98 4.76
CA ILE A 382 26.73 -27.20 5.67
C ILE A 382 27.73 -28.11 6.40
N ALA A 383 27.32 -29.32 6.79
CA ALA A 383 28.16 -30.26 7.55
C ALA A 383 29.44 -30.66 6.81
N GLU A 384 29.35 -30.85 5.49
CA GLU A 384 30.49 -31.24 4.66
C GLU A 384 31.22 -30.05 4.01
N ALA A 385 30.77 -28.81 4.28
CA ALA A 385 31.32 -27.63 3.64
C ALA A 385 32.70 -27.24 4.22
N PRO A 386 33.65 -26.77 3.38
CA PRO A 386 34.85 -26.11 3.85
C PRO A 386 34.52 -24.90 4.75
N LEU A 387 35.39 -24.62 5.73
CA LEU A 387 35.21 -23.58 6.75
C LEU A 387 34.76 -22.22 6.18
N HIS A 388 35.39 -21.77 5.09
CA HIS A 388 35.06 -20.51 4.42
C HIS A 388 33.66 -20.55 3.79
N LEU A 389 33.28 -21.66 3.16
CA LEU A 389 31.96 -21.82 2.55
C LEU A 389 30.87 -21.87 3.61
N ARG A 390 31.13 -22.53 4.75
CA ARG A 390 30.22 -22.53 5.90
C ARG A 390 29.94 -21.12 6.41
N ALA A 391 30.97 -20.32 6.66
CA ALA A 391 30.79 -18.94 7.11
C ALA A 391 30.03 -18.07 6.07
N VAL A 392 30.23 -18.33 4.77
CA VAL A 392 29.43 -17.69 3.72
C VAL A 392 27.97 -18.11 3.79
N LEU A 393 27.66 -19.41 3.94
CA LEU A 393 26.29 -19.91 4.01
C LEU A 393 25.53 -19.41 5.26
N GLU A 394 26.19 -19.44 6.42
CA GLU A 394 25.70 -18.84 7.66
C GLU A 394 25.49 -17.32 7.50
N GLY A 395 26.44 -16.64 6.84
CA GLY A 395 26.31 -15.24 6.46
C GLY A 395 25.08 -14.99 5.59
N VAL A 396 24.87 -15.77 4.53
CA VAL A 396 23.72 -15.64 3.61
C VAL A 396 22.41 -15.72 4.38
N ALA A 397 22.28 -16.69 5.28
CA ALA A 397 21.08 -16.83 6.10
C ALA A 397 20.90 -15.64 7.07
N ALA A 398 21.97 -15.18 7.75
CA ALA A 398 21.91 -14.00 8.61
C ALA A 398 21.48 -12.75 7.85
N GLY A 399 22.10 -12.48 6.70
CA GLY A 399 21.80 -11.30 5.90
C GLY A 399 20.37 -11.28 5.38
N ALA A 400 19.86 -12.43 4.94
CA ALA A 400 18.48 -12.58 4.50
C ALA A 400 17.48 -12.41 5.64
N MET A 401 17.70 -13.04 6.81
CA MET A 401 16.80 -12.87 7.97
C MET A 401 16.81 -11.44 8.51
N LEU A 402 17.96 -10.76 8.56
CA LEU A 402 18.03 -9.34 8.93
C LEU A 402 17.25 -8.46 7.95
N ALA A 403 17.38 -8.72 6.65
CA ALA A 403 16.61 -8.01 5.63
C ALA A 403 15.10 -8.23 5.79
N MET A 404 14.68 -9.47 6.05
CA MET A 404 13.29 -9.83 6.34
C MET A 404 12.76 -9.05 7.56
N ILE A 405 13.42 -9.14 8.71
CA ILE A 405 13.00 -8.45 9.95
C ILE A 405 12.83 -6.94 9.71
N ALA A 406 13.77 -6.33 8.99
CA ALA A 406 13.77 -4.90 8.72
C ALA A 406 12.73 -4.46 7.68
N GLN A 407 12.46 -5.28 6.65
CA GLN A 407 11.55 -4.91 5.56
C GLN A 407 10.09 -5.29 5.82
N THR A 408 9.85 -6.33 6.62
CA THR A 408 8.51 -6.91 6.78
C THR A 408 8.04 -6.81 8.23
N MET A 409 8.69 -7.53 9.13
CA MET A 409 8.17 -7.75 10.48
C MET A 409 8.07 -6.45 11.31
N LEU A 410 9.14 -5.66 11.36
CA LEU A 410 9.15 -4.44 12.18
C LEU A 410 8.23 -3.33 11.63
N PRO A 411 8.25 -3.02 10.31
CA PRO A 411 7.33 -2.04 9.74
C PRO A 411 5.85 -2.43 9.93
N GLU A 412 5.50 -3.70 9.69
CA GLU A 412 4.12 -4.19 9.81
C GLU A 412 3.65 -4.21 11.27
N ALA A 413 4.50 -4.64 12.19
CA ALA A 413 4.23 -4.54 13.61
C ALA A 413 4.04 -3.07 14.04
N PHE A 414 4.83 -2.13 13.52
CA PHE A 414 4.70 -0.71 13.84
C PHE A 414 3.41 -0.10 13.28
N GLU A 415 3.01 -0.46 12.06
CA GLU A 415 1.79 0.06 11.43
C GLU A 415 0.53 -0.27 12.26
N HIS A 416 0.48 -1.46 12.86
CA HIS A 416 -0.67 -1.95 13.62
C HIS A 416 -0.55 -1.78 15.15
N GLY A 417 0.67 -1.87 15.68
CA GLY A 417 0.97 -1.83 17.12
C GLY A 417 1.44 -0.46 17.62
N GLY A 418 1.89 0.43 16.74
CA GLY A 418 2.42 1.75 17.10
C GLY A 418 3.57 1.64 18.11
N TRP A 419 3.47 2.38 19.23
CA TRP A 419 4.48 2.40 20.29
C TRP A 419 4.72 1.02 20.95
N LEU A 420 3.70 0.14 20.97
CA LEU A 420 3.79 -1.18 21.59
C LEU A 420 4.85 -2.05 20.92
N THR A 421 5.11 -1.81 19.64
CA THR A 421 6.11 -2.51 18.83
C THR A 421 7.49 -2.45 19.48
N GLY A 422 7.95 -1.26 19.87
CA GLY A 422 9.26 -1.11 20.50
C GLY A 422 9.36 -1.88 21.81
N LEU A 423 8.32 -1.82 22.65
CA LEU A 423 8.26 -2.57 23.91
C LEU A 423 8.32 -4.08 23.66
N MET A 424 7.49 -4.59 22.75
CA MET A 424 7.40 -6.03 22.48
C MET A 424 8.66 -6.58 21.82
N THR A 425 9.32 -5.81 20.95
CA THR A 425 10.63 -6.18 20.39
C THR A 425 11.68 -6.33 21.49
N VAL A 426 11.73 -5.41 22.46
CA VAL A 426 12.66 -5.52 23.60
C VAL A 426 12.32 -6.73 24.47
N VAL A 427 11.03 -6.96 24.75
CA VAL A 427 10.58 -8.11 25.54
C VAL A 427 10.95 -9.43 24.86
N GLY A 428 10.76 -9.55 23.54
CA GLY A 428 11.15 -10.71 22.75
C GLY A 428 12.67 -10.94 22.76
N PHE A 429 13.45 -9.88 22.58
CA PHE A 429 14.91 -9.94 22.64
C PHE A 429 15.40 -10.44 24.00
N LEU A 430 14.87 -9.88 25.10
CA LEU A 430 15.23 -10.31 26.46
C LEU A 430 14.76 -11.74 26.78
N ALA A 431 13.58 -12.13 26.29
CA ALA A 431 13.08 -13.49 26.45
C ALA A 431 13.97 -14.51 25.74
N ALA A 432 14.47 -14.19 24.54
CA ALA A 432 15.42 -15.04 23.83
C ALA A 432 16.75 -15.19 24.57
N ILE A 433 17.30 -14.09 25.12
CA ILE A 433 18.49 -14.16 25.99
C ILE A 433 18.22 -15.06 27.20
N TRP A 434 17.11 -14.83 27.90
CA TRP A 434 16.77 -15.59 29.09
C TRP A 434 16.60 -17.09 28.80
N MET A 435 15.93 -17.44 27.70
CA MET A 435 15.84 -18.84 27.23
C MET A 435 17.23 -19.41 26.89
N GLY A 436 18.10 -18.62 26.25
CA GLY A 436 19.50 -19.00 26.00
C GLY A 436 20.29 -19.27 27.28
N THR A 437 20.01 -18.55 28.38
CA THR A 437 20.66 -18.82 29.68
C THR A 437 20.15 -20.08 30.38
N LEU A 438 18.93 -20.55 30.07
CA LEU A 438 18.36 -21.77 30.65
C LEU A 438 18.78 -23.05 29.90
N GLY A 439 19.30 -22.92 28.69
CA GLY A 439 19.71 -24.03 27.82
C GLY A 439 21.17 -24.47 27.97
N HIS A 440 21.91 -23.92 28.95
CA HIS A 440 23.30 -24.26 29.27
C HIS A 440 23.44 -24.97 30.62
#